data_AF-A0A3S2CNT8-F1
#
_entry.id   AF-A0A3S2CNT8-F1
#
_cell.length_a   1.000
_cell.length_b   1.000
_cell.length_c   1.000
_cell.angle_alpha   90.00
_cell.angle_beta   90.00
_cell.angle_gamma   90.00
#
_symmetry.space_group_name_H-M   'P 1'
#
loop_
_entity.id
_entity.type
_entity.pdbx_description
1 polymer ?
#
loop_
_entity_poly.entity_id
_entity_poly.type
_entity_poly.pdbx_seq_one_letter_code
_entity_poly.pdbx_strand_id
1 'polypeptide(L)'
;MRRLAGLIMLALLGACSTVDDLSPLSPSASSSPTVAVRAPRFADSKPHEWESGAPWNYAVHGTDVSKYQTSVDWPAARASGISFAFIKATEGGDRFDEYFSEHWARTKANGIPRAAYHFYYFCTPAAVQARWFIRNVPVDRSAMPPVLDMEWN
;
A
#
# COMPACT_ATOMS: atom_id res chain seq x y z
N MET A 1 14.36 1.52 -61.78
CA MET A 1 14.95 2.02 -60.52
C MET A 1 13.96 2.40 -59.41
N ARG A 2 12.62 2.36 -59.61
CA ARG A 2 11.63 2.67 -58.55
C ARG A 2 10.99 1.46 -57.85
N ARG A 3 11.33 0.22 -58.24
CA ARG A 3 10.78 -1.01 -57.65
C ARG A 3 11.72 -1.73 -56.67
N LEU A 4 12.98 -1.30 -56.54
CA LEU A 4 13.90 -1.81 -55.51
C LEU A 4 13.82 -1.02 -54.18
N ALA A 5 13.28 0.20 -54.20
CA ALA A 5 13.16 1.03 -52.99
C ALA A 5 12.07 0.53 -52.01
N GLY A 6 11.06 -0.20 -52.50
CA GLY A 6 9.97 -0.71 -51.67
C GLY A 6 10.31 -1.94 -50.83
N LEU A 7 11.30 -2.74 -51.23
CA LEU A 7 11.68 -3.96 -50.51
C LEU A 7 12.69 -3.70 -49.38
N ILE A 8 13.42 -2.58 -49.41
CA ILE A 8 14.36 -2.20 -48.33
C ILE A 8 13.61 -1.58 -47.14
N MET A 9 12.45 -0.96 -47.37
CA MET A 9 11.68 -0.29 -46.31
C MET A 9 10.84 -1.25 -45.47
N LEU A 10 10.59 -2.49 -45.92
CA LEU A 10 9.87 -3.51 -45.15
C LEU A 10 10.77 -4.34 -44.21
N ALA A 11 12.09 -4.30 -44.40
CA ALA A 11 13.05 -5.01 -43.54
C ALA A 11 13.49 -4.20 -42.29
N LEU A 12 13.19 -2.90 -42.25
CA LEU A 12 13.59 -2.00 -41.15
C LEU A 12 12.56 -1.92 -40.01
N LEU A 13 11.42 -2.59 -40.11
CA LEU A 13 10.36 -2.59 -39.08
C LEU A 13 10.36 -3.84 -38.18
N GLY A 14 11.32 -4.75 -38.34
CA GLY A 14 11.40 -6.01 -37.58
C GLY A 14 12.51 -6.08 -36.51
N ALA A 15 13.25 -5.00 -36.26
CA ALA A 15 14.50 -5.04 -35.48
C ALA A 15 14.46 -4.28 -34.13
N CYS A 16 13.28 -4.01 -33.57
CA CYS A 16 13.15 -3.46 -32.21
C CYS A 16 12.25 -4.33 -31.34
N SER A 17 12.61 -5.60 -31.19
CA SER A 17 12.15 -6.42 -30.08
C SER A 17 13.24 -7.43 -29.71
N THR A 18 14.38 -6.91 -29.28
CA THR A 18 15.34 -7.72 -28.51
C THR A 18 14.72 -7.93 -27.14
N VAL A 19 14.17 -9.13 -26.93
CA VAL A 19 13.70 -9.64 -25.63
C VAL A 19 14.86 -10.03 -24.70
N ASP A 20 16.05 -9.44 -24.91
CA ASP A 20 17.27 -9.76 -24.16
C ASP A 20 17.28 -9.18 -22.73
N ASP A 21 16.30 -8.35 -22.38
CA ASP A 21 16.18 -7.73 -21.04
C ASP A 21 15.28 -8.53 -20.07
N LEU A 22 15.19 -9.85 -20.26
CA LEU A 22 14.63 -10.79 -19.28
C LEU A 22 15.70 -11.76 -18.75
N SER A 23 16.98 -11.40 -18.85
CA SER A 23 18.02 -12.09 -18.10
C SER A 23 17.79 -11.82 -16.61
N PRO A 24 17.61 -12.85 -15.76
CA PRO A 24 17.55 -12.62 -14.32
C PRO A 24 18.89 -12.00 -13.90
N LEU A 25 18.84 -10.77 -13.38
CA LEU A 25 19.98 -10.18 -12.70
C LEU A 25 20.44 -11.20 -11.66
N SER A 26 21.64 -11.73 -11.84
CA SER A 26 22.28 -12.58 -10.83
C SER A 26 22.25 -11.79 -9.52
N PRO A 27 21.79 -12.37 -8.40
CA PRO A 27 21.79 -11.65 -7.14
C PRO A 27 23.23 -11.31 -6.81
N SER A 28 23.61 -10.04 -7.03
CA SER A 28 24.80 -9.49 -6.39
C SER A 28 24.56 -9.72 -4.90
N ALA A 29 25.46 -10.46 -4.27
CA ALA A 29 25.45 -10.75 -2.85
C ALA A 29 25.62 -9.45 -2.06
N SER A 30 24.56 -8.66 -2.06
CA SER A 30 24.32 -7.59 -1.14
C SER A 30 24.08 -8.31 0.17
N SER A 31 24.96 -8.15 1.14
CA SER A 31 24.67 -8.51 2.51
C SER A 31 23.48 -7.66 2.93
N SER A 32 22.26 -8.11 2.63
CA SER A 32 21.05 -7.54 3.18
C SER A 32 21.29 -7.49 4.69
N PRO A 33 21.18 -6.32 5.34
CA PRO A 33 21.25 -6.29 6.77
C PRO A 33 20.26 -7.34 7.27
N THR A 34 20.72 -8.23 8.16
CA THR A 34 19.85 -9.20 8.80
C THR A 34 18.84 -8.40 9.61
N VAL A 35 17.71 -8.05 8.98
CA VAL A 35 16.59 -7.44 9.67
C VAL A 35 16.16 -8.50 10.65
N ALA A 36 16.36 -8.23 11.95
CA ALA A 36 15.86 -9.09 12.99
C ALA A 36 14.34 -9.16 12.81
N VAL A 37 13.87 -10.26 12.22
CA VAL A 37 12.45 -10.53 12.04
C VAL A 37 11.88 -10.78 13.42
N ARG A 38 11.26 -9.77 13.99
CA ARG A 38 10.35 -9.94 15.12
C ARG A 38 9.02 -10.35 14.53
N ALA A 39 8.52 -11.51 14.93
CA ALA A 39 7.15 -11.94 14.67
C ALA A 39 6.32 -11.63 15.92
N PRO A 40 5.93 -10.35 16.15
CA PRO A 40 5.17 -9.98 17.33
C PRO A 40 3.84 -10.73 17.36
N ARG A 41 3.52 -11.29 18.53
CA ARG A 41 2.21 -11.87 18.79
C ARG A 41 1.35 -10.84 19.51
N PHE A 42 0.56 -10.09 18.75
CA PHE A 42 -0.44 -9.19 19.30
C PHE A 42 -1.60 -10.01 19.90
N ALA A 43 -2.16 -9.52 21.01
CA ALA A 43 -3.40 -10.08 21.55
C ALA A 43 -4.60 -9.62 20.70
N ASP A 44 -5.65 -10.43 20.68
CA ASP A 44 -6.90 -10.13 19.99
C ASP A 44 -8.03 -10.05 21.03
N SER A 45 -8.94 -9.09 20.86
CA SER A 45 -10.14 -8.98 21.68
C SER A 45 -11.14 -10.11 21.40
N LYS A 46 -11.12 -10.67 20.18
CA LYS A 46 -11.94 -11.82 19.78
C LYS A 46 -11.08 -12.80 18.95
N PRO A 47 -10.25 -13.62 19.61
CA PRO A 47 -9.30 -14.49 18.92
C PRO A 47 -10.01 -15.47 17.98
N HIS A 48 -9.46 -15.60 16.77
CA HIS A 48 -9.82 -16.65 15.83
C HIS A 48 -8.96 -17.90 16.07
N GLU A 49 -9.59 -19.08 16.05
CA GLU A 49 -8.90 -20.37 16.14
C GLU A 49 -8.35 -20.75 14.76
N TRP A 50 -7.04 -20.58 14.57
CA TRP A 50 -6.38 -20.87 13.31
C TRP A 50 -5.98 -22.34 13.22
N GLU A 51 -6.44 -23.05 12.19
CA GLU A 51 -5.98 -24.42 11.90
C GLU A 51 -4.56 -24.45 11.31
N SER A 52 -4.19 -23.42 10.53
CA SER A 52 -2.85 -23.21 10.00
C SER A 52 -2.66 -21.75 9.56
N GLY A 53 -1.40 -21.31 9.38
CA GLY A 53 -1.12 -19.99 8.78
C GLY A 53 -1.47 -18.78 9.64
N ALA A 54 -1.48 -18.93 10.97
CA ALA A 54 -1.82 -17.84 11.88
C ALA A 54 -0.97 -16.57 11.67
N PRO A 55 -1.53 -15.35 11.87
CA PRO A 55 -0.86 -14.10 11.53
C PRO A 55 0.52 -13.91 12.17
N TRP A 56 0.73 -14.41 13.39
CA TRP A 56 2.01 -14.32 14.11
C TRP A 56 3.13 -15.17 13.51
N ASN A 57 2.88 -15.92 12.45
CA ASN A 57 3.92 -16.63 11.71
C ASN A 57 4.56 -15.76 10.62
N TYR A 58 4.00 -14.58 10.31
CA TYR A 58 4.52 -13.67 9.31
C TYR A 58 5.49 -12.65 9.92
N ALA A 59 6.49 -12.24 9.12
CA ALA A 59 7.56 -11.35 9.56
C ALA A 59 7.13 -9.88 9.71
N VAL A 60 6.12 -9.47 8.94
CA VAL A 60 5.73 -8.07 8.79
C VAL A 60 4.31 -7.91 9.30
N HIS A 61 4.16 -7.08 10.33
CA HIS A 61 2.88 -6.75 10.90
C HIS A 61 2.60 -5.26 10.77
N GLY A 62 1.34 -4.93 10.50
CA GLY A 62 0.85 -3.56 10.49
C GLY A 62 -0.43 -3.44 11.29
N THR A 63 -1.00 -2.25 11.26
CA THR A 63 -2.31 -1.94 11.85
C THR A 63 -3.09 -1.07 10.89
N ASP A 64 -4.42 -1.07 10.97
CA ASP A 64 -5.24 -0.01 10.41
C ASP A 64 -5.92 0.79 11.54
N VAL A 65 -6.22 2.07 11.29
CA VAL A 65 -6.87 2.96 12.25
C VAL A 65 -7.88 3.88 11.57
N SER A 66 -8.84 4.34 12.36
CA SER A 66 -9.84 5.34 11.99
C SER A 66 -10.12 6.27 13.18
N LYS A 67 -11.17 7.10 13.07
CA LYS A 67 -11.73 7.86 14.19
C LYS A 67 -12.10 7.04 15.43
N TYR A 68 -12.28 5.72 15.30
CA TYR A 68 -12.58 4.87 16.45
C TYR A 68 -11.37 4.63 17.36
N GLN A 69 -10.16 4.90 16.88
CA GLN A 69 -8.92 4.83 17.66
C GLN A 69 -8.39 6.24 17.94
N THR A 70 -8.86 6.86 19.03
CA THR A 70 -8.63 8.30 19.30
C THR A 70 -7.33 8.63 20.06
N SER A 71 -6.63 7.63 20.60
CA SER A 71 -5.45 7.86 21.47
C SER A 71 -4.37 6.80 21.28
N VAL A 72 -3.90 6.65 20.04
CA VAL A 72 -2.86 5.68 19.69
C VAL A 72 -1.48 6.19 20.15
N ASP A 73 -0.80 5.40 20.98
CA ASP A 73 0.61 5.59 21.32
C ASP A 73 1.49 5.03 20.19
N TRP A 74 1.78 5.89 19.20
CA TRP A 74 2.59 5.53 18.03
C TRP A 74 4.04 5.14 18.37
N PRO A 75 4.75 5.79 19.32
CA PRO A 75 6.02 5.30 19.83
C PRO A 75 5.94 3.86 20.36
N ALA A 76 4.96 3.55 21.19
CA ALA A 76 4.77 2.21 21.73
C ALA A 76 4.40 1.20 20.62
N ALA A 77 3.55 1.58 19.67
CA ALA A 77 3.19 0.76 18.52
C ALA A 77 4.43 0.39 17.69
N ARG A 78 5.30 1.37 17.39
CA ARG A 78 6.57 1.13 16.69
C ARG A 78 7.49 0.20 17.46
N ALA A 79 7.66 0.45 18.77
CA ALA A 79 8.49 -0.38 19.64
C ALA A 79 7.98 -1.83 19.74
N SER A 80 6.66 -2.02 19.63
CA SER A 80 5.98 -3.32 19.66
C SER A 80 6.05 -4.11 18.34
N GLY A 81 6.63 -3.52 17.29
CA GLY A 81 6.86 -4.21 16.01
C GLY A 81 5.89 -3.83 14.88
N ILE A 82 5.06 -2.79 15.04
CA ILE A 82 4.26 -2.26 13.93
C ILE A 82 5.19 -1.68 12.84
N SER A 83 5.08 -2.26 11.65
CA SER A 83 5.92 -1.96 10.49
C SER A 83 5.27 -1.00 9.51
N PHE A 84 3.94 -0.90 9.49
CA PHE A 84 3.19 0.05 8.66
C PHE A 84 1.79 0.33 9.26
N ALA A 85 1.14 1.39 8.80
CA ALA A 85 -0.23 1.72 9.17
C ALA A 85 -1.12 2.06 7.95
N PHE A 86 -2.31 1.48 7.88
CA PHE A 86 -3.38 2.00 7.02
C PHE A 86 -4.24 2.97 7.83
N ILE A 87 -4.61 4.10 7.25
CA ILE A 87 -5.31 5.17 7.97
C ILE A 87 -6.55 5.54 7.19
N LYS A 88 -7.74 5.40 7.81
CA LYS A 88 -8.99 5.78 7.19
C LYS A 88 -8.94 7.26 6.85
N ALA A 89 -9.15 7.59 5.59
CA ALA A 89 -9.21 8.99 5.15
C ALA A 89 -10.64 9.41 4.85
N THR A 90 -11.36 8.59 4.09
CA THR A 90 -12.68 8.95 3.58
C THR A 90 -13.58 7.73 3.47
N GLU A 91 -14.88 8.00 3.42
CA GLU A 91 -15.93 7.02 3.20
C GLU A 91 -16.98 7.61 2.25
N GLY A 92 -17.41 6.83 1.25
CA GLY A 92 -18.42 7.27 0.30
C GLY A 92 -18.05 8.54 -0.47
N GLY A 93 -19.03 9.41 -0.70
CA GLY A 93 -18.86 10.64 -1.49
C GLY A 93 -18.72 11.92 -0.69
N ASP A 94 -18.80 11.84 0.64
CA ASP A 94 -19.08 12.99 1.52
C ASP A 94 -18.52 12.90 2.94
N ARG A 95 -17.93 11.76 3.36
CA ARG A 95 -17.40 11.61 4.73
C ARG A 95 -15.88 11.63 4.75
N PHE A 96 -15.33 12.48 5.59
CA PHE A 96 -13.91 12.53 5.93
C PHE A 96 -13.73 12.03 7.37
N ASP A 97 -12.68 11.25 7.62
CA ASP A 97 -12.36 10.77 8.95
C ASP A 97 -11.68 11.88 9.77
N GLU A 98 -12.29 12.29 10.88
CA GLU A 98 -11.84 13.43 11.68
C GLU A 98 -10.46 13.22 12.34
N TYR A 99 -10.00 11.96 12.48
CA TYR A 99 -8.68 11.62 13.01
C TYR A 99 -7.63 11.36 11.93
N PHE A 100 -8.00 11.39 10.63
CA PHE A 100 -7.07 11.12 9.54
C PHE A 100 -5.81 11.98 9.64
N SER A 101 -5.97 13.31 9.78
CA SER A 101 -4.85 14.25 9.84
C SER A 101 -3.90 13.99 11.01
N GLU A 102 -4.45 13.62 12.17
CA GLU A 102 -3.65 13.30 13.36
C GLU A 102 -2.85 12.01 13.14
N HIS A 103 -3.53 10.92 12.78
CA HIS A 103 -2.88 9.63 12.52
C HIS A 103 -1.83 9.75 11.42
N TRP A 104 -2.15 10.48 10.35
CA TRP A 104 -1.25 10.71 9.22
C TRP A 104 0.03 11.43 9.62
N ALA A 105 -0.06 12.43 10.49
CA ALA A 105 1.10 13.17 10.97
C ALA A 105 1.90 12.38 11.99
N ARG A 106 1.24 11.73 12.96
CA ARG A 106 1.92 11.02 14.06
C ARG A 106 2.62 9.75 13.61
N THR A 107 2.04 8.98 12.68
CA THR A 107 2.72 7.83 12.07
C THR A 107 4.00 8.26 11.34
N LYS A 108 3.93 9.33 10.54
CA LYS A 108 5.11 9.92 9.87
C LYS A 108 6.18 10.32 10.87
N ALA A 109 5.80 11.03 11.94
CA ALA A 109 6.72 11.50 12.97
C ALA A 109 7.42 10.34 13.71
N ASN A 110 6.80 9.16 13.79
CA ASN A 110 7.35 7.96 14.41
C ASN A 110 8.01 6.99 13.41
N GLY A 111 8.21 7.42 12.15
CA GLY A 111 8.88 6.62 11.13
C GLY A 111 8.10 5.36 10.73
N ILE A 112 6.78 5.38 10.85
CA ILE A 112 5.89 4.29 10.43
C ILE A 112 5.39 4.60 9.00
N PRO A 113 5.78 3.80 7.98
CA PRO A 113 5.18 3.86 6.65
C PRO A 113 3.66 3.80 6.72
N ARG A 114 2.96 4.57 5.88
CA ARG A 114 1.51 4.73 5.98
C ARG A 114 0.83 4.86 4.63
N ALA A 115 -0.40 4.39 4.54
CA ALA A 115 -1.28 4.59 3.40
C ALA A 115 -2.66 5.04 3.85
N ALA A 116 -3.27 5.93 3.06
CA ALA A 116 -4.65 6.32 3.27
C ALA A 116 -5.57 5.26 2.65
N TYR A 117 -6.62 4.86 3.35
CA TYR A 117 -7.65 4.00 2.79
C TYR A 117 -8.99 4.72 2.62
N HIS A 118 -9.74 4.29 1.61
CA HIS A 118 -11.08 4.74 1.30
C HIS A 118 -12.08 3.62 1.59
N PHE A 119 -13.03 3.85 2.49
CA PHE A 119 -14.13 2.92 2.73
C PHE A 119 -15.22 3.11 1.68
N TYR A 120 -15.43 2.10 0.84
CA TYR A 120 -16.34 2.16 -0.29
C TYR A 120 -17.81 2.12 0.15
N TYR A 121 -18.65 2.97 -0.45
CA TYR A 121 -20.09 2.97 -0.22
C TYR A 121 -20.86 2.62 -1.50
N PHE A 122 -21.53 1.47 -1.51
CA PHE A 122 -22.16 0.90 -2.70
C PHE A 122 -23.23 1.79 -3.35
N CYS A 123 -23.87 2.69 -2.59
CA CYS A 123 -24.93 3.56 -3.09
C CYS A 123 -24.42 4.88 -3.69
N THR A 124 -23.10 5.11 -3.74
CA THR A 124 -22.50 6.31 -4.35
C THR A 124 -21.69 5.94 -5.59
N PRO A 125 -21.80 6.68 -6.72
CA PRO A 125 -21.00 6.38 -7.91
C PRO A 125 -19.49 6.37 -7.62
N ALA A 126 -18.78 5.32 -8.06
CA ALA A 126 -17.35 5.15 -7.78
C ALA A 126 -16.50 6.37 -8.18
N ALA A 127 -16.83 7.05 -9.29
CA ALA A 127 -16.12 8.25 -9.72
C ALA A 127 -16.28 9.43 -8.74
N VAL A 128 -17.43 9.55 -8.06
CA VAL A 128 -17.64 10.56 -7.01
C VAL A 128 -16.76 10.24 -5.80
N GLN A 129 -16.74 8.98 -5.38
CA GLN A 129 -15.94 8.50 -4.26
C GLN A 129 -14.43 8.69 -4.51
N ALA A 130 -13.94 8.33 -5.71
CA ALA A 130 -12.55 8.53 -6.10
C ALA A 130 -12.16 10.02 -6.07
N ARG A 131 -13.01 10.92 -6.60
CA ARG A 131 -12.78 12.37 -6.51
C ARG A 131 -12.78 12.87 -5.07
N TRP A 132 -13.65 12.32 -4.22
CA TRP A 132 -13.71 12.64 -2.79
C TRP A 132 -12.41 12.23 -2.09
N PHE A 133 -11.90 11.02 -2.33
CA PHE A 133 -10.61 10.57 -1.80
C PHE A 133 -9.46 11.46 -2.26
N ILE A 134 -9.32 11.67 -3.58
CA ILE A 134 -8.24 12.47 -4.18
C ILE A 134 -8.21 13.90 -3.63
N ARG A 135 -9.38 14.49 -3.39
CA ARG A 135 -9.48 15.84 -2.83
C ARG A 135 -9.00 15.94 -1.39
N ASN A 136 -9.22 14.91 -0.58
CA ASN A 136 -8.99 14.95 0.86
C ASN A 136 -7.64 14.35 1.28
N VAL A 137 -7.04 13.48 0.48
CA VAL A 137 -5.77 12.82 0.80
C VAL A 137 -4.59 13.59 0.21
N PRO A 138 -3.58 13.98 1.02
CA PRO A 138 -2.42 14.71 0.53
C PRO A 138 -1.56 13.82 -0.37
N VAL A 139 -1.01 14.41 -1.43
CA VAL A 139 0.04 13.78 -2.24
C VAL A 139 1.34 13.78 -1.44
N ASP A 140 1.65 12.66 -0.80
CA ASP A 140 2.89 12.48 -0.03
C ASP A 140 3.75 11.37 -0.65
N ARG A 141 4.95 11.72 -1.12
CA ARG A 141 5.90 10.77 -1.73
C ARG A 141 6.45 9.72 -0.76
N SER A 142 6.30 9.95 0.55
CA SER A 142 6.67 8.99 1.59
C SER A 142 5.53 8.02 1.95
N ALA A 143 4.33 8.22 1.39
CA ALA A 143 3.20 7.33 1.63
C ALA A 143 3.30 6.08 0.75
N MET A 144 2.79 4.97 1.29
CA MET A 144 2.49 3.76 0.54
C MET A 144 1.29 4.01 -0.41
N PRO A 145 1.06 3.15 -1.42
CA PRO A 145 -0.08 3.29 -2.32
C PRO A 145 -1.44 3.37 -1.59
N PRO A 146 -2.41 4.13 -2.12
CA PRO A 146 -3.74 4.23 -1.51
C PRO A 146 -4.45 2.88 -1.54
N VAL A 147 -5.30 2.64 -0.55
CA VAL A 147 -6.07 1.40 -0.40
C VAL A 147 -7.55 1.67 -0.66
N LEU A 148 -8.17 0.82 -1.49
CA LEU A 148 -9.62 0.74 -1.60
C LEU A 148 -10.09 -0.36 -0.66
N ASP A 149 -10.87 0.03 0.34
CA ASP A 149 -11.55 -0.88 1.25
C ASP A 149 -12.98 -1.09 0.74
N MET A 150 -13.27 -2.29 0.27
CA MET A 150 -14.55 -2.63 -0.37
C MET A 150 -15.18 -3.82 0.36
N GLU A 151 -15.93 -3.49 1.39
CA GLU A 151 -16.63 -4.43 2.25
C GLU A 151 -18.07 -3.95 2.54
N TRP A 152 -18.89 -4.82 3.12
CA TRP A 152 -20.27 -4.46 3.48
C TRP A 152 -20.28 -3.51 4.69
N ASN A 153 -21.11 -2.47 4.60
CA ASN A 153 -21.36 -1.49 5.66
C ASN A 153 -22.68 -1.69 6.40
#